data_AF-A0A2X1QVV3-F1
#
_entry.id   AF-A0A2X1QVV3-F1
#
_cell.length_a   1.000
_cell.length_b   1.000
_cell.length_c   1.000
_cell.angle_alpha   90.00
_cell.angle_beta   90.00
_cell.angle_gamma   90.00
#
_symmetry.space_group_name_H-M   'P 1'
#
loop_
_entity.id
_entity.type
_entity.pdbx_description
1 polymer ?
#
loop_
_entity_poly.entity_id
_entity_poly.type
_entity_poly.pdbx_seq_one_letter_code
_entity_poly.pdbx_strand_id
1 'polypeptide(L)'
;MKAEPFNGDEETHNAKQYVEYLKNILKDSKYAIQTKALNNLEGDKFSICLKTIRKMSYEQRRDLYVEQRIEDQRTWYAKKSLFNKRIGKGWAVAILILYVLSLAMTAYLAKEPSQSTSLPTELITTIISALIGWVQIKKYNELSASYALTAHEIGLIKEQSYYISSEKDFLDFIRDAETAFSREHTQWQARRIV
;
A
#
# COMPACT_ATOMS: atom_id res chain seq x y z
N MET A 1 10.69 14.82 12.60
CA MET A 1 9.91 16.04 12.94
C MET A 1 9.91 16.23 14.45
N LYS A 2 9.66 17.44 14.97
CA LYS A 2 9.49 17.72 16.42
C LYS A 2 8.06 17.41 16.89
N ALA A 3 7.50 16.31 16.42
CA ALA A 3 6.14 15.89 16.75
C ALA A 3 6.15 14.93 17.95
N GLU A 4 5.02 14.87 18.67
CA GLU A 4 4.83 13.92 19.77
C GLU A 4 5.05 12.47 19.30
N PRO A 5 5.65 11.60 20.15
CA PRO A 5 6.14 11.86 21.51
C PRO A 5 7.55 12.50 21.58
N PHE A 6 8.19 12.79 20.44
CA PHE A 6 9.61 13.20 20.35
C PHE A 6 9.81 14.73 20.28
N ASN A 7 8.97 15.48 20.98
CA ASN A 7 8.90 16.95 20.97
C ASN A 7 9.47 17.62 22.24
N GLY A 8 10.11 16.86 23.15
CA GLY A 8 10.66 17.40 24.39
C GLY A 8 11.79 18.41 24.16
N ASP A 9 12.07 19.24 25.17
CA ASP A 9 13.10 20.28 25.10
C ASP A 9 14.53 19.72 24.99
N GLU A 10 14.76 18.52 25.52
CA GLU A 10 16.06 17.86 25.52
C GLU A 10 16.22 16.92 24.30
N GLU A 11 16.99 17.34 23.31
CA GLU A 11 17.23 16.56 22.08
C GLU A 11 17.88 15.18 22.33
N THR A 12 18.71 15.07 23.35
CA THR A 12 19.32 13.81 23.82
C THR A 12 18.28 12.82 24.33
N HIS A 13 17.25 13.31 25.04
CA HIS A 13 16.14 12.48 25.51
C HIS A 13 15.28 12.00 24.34
N ASN A 14 14.87 12.91 23.45
CA ASN A 14 14.07 12.58 22.26
C ASN A 14 14.76 11.53 21.37
N ALA A 15 16.07 11.67 21.16
CA ALA A 15 16.84 10.72 20.35
C ALA A 15 16.85 9.31 20.97
N LYS A 16 17.01 9.20 22.30
CA LYS A 16 16.96 7.91 23.01
C LYS A 16 15.59 7.27 22.88
N GLN A 17 14.53 8.05 23.12
CA GLN A 17 13.15 7.59 23.02
C GLN A 17 12.81 7.11 21.59
N TYR A 18 13.29 7.82 20.57
CA TYR A 18 13.12 7.42 19.17
C TYR A 18 13.81 6.09 18.84
N VAL A 19 15.05 5.91 19.31
CA VAL A 19 15.79 4.64 19.12
C VAL A 19 15.07 3.48 19.81
N GLU A 20 14.55 3.70 21.02
CA GLU A 20 13.80 2.69 21.75
C GLU A 20 12.47 2.34 21.05
N TYR A 21 11.76 3.35 20.56
CA TYR A 21 10.56 3.16 19.74
C TYR A 21 10.84 2.33 18.48
N LEU A 22 11.91 2.63 17.75
CA LEU A 22 12.33 1.83 16.59
C LEU A 22 12.67 0.40 16.98
N LYS A 23 13.41 0.19 18.08
CA LYS A 23 13.72 -1.16 18.58
C LYS A 23 12.46 -1.96 18.89
N ASN A 24 11.44 -1.32 19.48
CA ASN A 24 10.17 -1.98 19.79
C ASN A 24 9.40 -2.36 18.52
N ILE A 25 9.30 -1.47 17.53
CA ILE A 25 8.70 -1.80 16.22
C ILE A 25 9.42 -2.96 15.56
N LEU A 26 10.76 -2.97 15.60
CA LEU A 26 11.57 -4.02 14.99
C LEU A 26 11.42 -5.36 15.73
N LYS A 27 11.27 -5.33 17.06
CA LYS A 27 11.07 -6.53 17.87
C LYS A 27 9.71 -7.19 17.59
N ASP A 28 8.67 -6.38 17.42
CA ASP A 28 7.31 -6.87 17.19
C ASP A 28 7.06 -7.28 15.72
N SER A 29 7.87 -6.79 14.79
CA SER A 29 7.77 -7.14 13.38
C SER A 29 8.70 -8.31 13.01
N LYS A 30 8.14 -9.54 13.01
CA LYS A 30 8.77 -10.76 12.45
C LYS A 30 9.37 -10.58 11.04
N TYR A 31 8.97 -9.53 10.30
CA TYR A 31 9.35 -9.25 8.92
C TYR A 31 10.28 -8.04 8.72
N ALA A 32 10.52 -7.17 9.71
CA ALA A 32 11.39 -6.00 9.49
C ALA A 32 12.87 -6.38 9.32
N ILE A 33 13.24 -7.59 9.75
CA ILE A 33 14.57 -8.18 9.61
C ILE A 33 14.99 -8.34 8.12
N GLN A 34 14.05 -8.29 7.16
CA GLN A 34 14.37 -8.42 5.73
C GLN A 34 14.58 -7.11 4.96
N THR A 35 14.49 -5.93 5.60
CA THR A 35 14.75 -4.68 4.88
C THR A 35 16.26 -4.38 4.83
N LYS A 36 16.90 -4.75 3.71
CA LYS A 36 18.27 -4.32 3.32
C LYS A 36 18.53 -2.81 3.46
N ALA A 37 17.47 -1.99 3.52
CA ALA A 37 17.52 -0.55 3.72
C ALA A 37 18.07 -0.12 5.10
N LEU A 38 17.82 -0.90 6.16
CA LEU A 38 18.34 -0.57 7.50
C LEU A 38 19.83 -0.90 7.65
N ASN A 39 20.32 -1.94 6.97
CA ASN A 39 21.74 -2.30 6.99
C ASN A 39 22.64 -1.31 6.24
N ASN A 40 22.09 -0.58 5.26
CA ASN A 40 22.82 0.42 4.48
C ASN A 40 22.74 1.84 5.06
N LEU A 41 21.94 2.05 6.10
CA LEU A 41 21.95 3.30 6.86
C LEU A 41 23.07 3.21 7.90
N GLU A 42 24.28 3.64 7.53
CA GLU A 42 25.33 3.94 8.50
C GLU A 42 24.73 4.84 9.59
N GLY A 43 24.56 4.31 10.81
CA GLY A 43 23.72 4.91 11.85
C GLY A 43 24.04 6.38 12.16
N ASP A 44 25.29 6.80 11.94
CA ASP A 44 25.73 8.18 12.11
C ASP A 44 25.16 9.14 11.05
N LYS A 45 25.10 8.73 9.77
CA LYS A 45 24.54 9.56 8.69
C LYS A 45 23.04 9.82 8.87
N PHE A 46 22.32 8.80 9.33
CA PHE A 46 20.89 8.93 9.62
C PHE A 46 20.62 9.86 10.80
N SER A 47 21.41 9.76 11.88
CA SER A 47 21.33 10.66 13.04
C SER A 47 21.60 12.12 12.64
N ILE A 48 22.62 12.35 11.81
CA ILE A 48 22.96 13.70 11.30
C ILE A 48 21.80 14.27 10.49
N CYS A 49 21.21 13.49 9.57
CA CYS A 49 20.08 13.91 8.75
C CYS A 49 18.87 14.35 9.61
N LEU A 50 18.50 13.54 10.62
CA LEU A 50 17.38 13.85 11.52
C LEU A 50 17.62 15.14 12.32
N LYS A 51 18.84 15.36 12.82
CA LYS A 51 19.20 16.59 13.53
C LYS A 51 19.12 17.82 12.64
N THR A 52 19.56 17.71 11.38
CA THR A 52 19.48 18.80 10.40
C THR A 52 18.04 19.19 10.13
N ILE A 53 17.16 18.21 9.87
CA ILE A 53 15.73 18.47 9.65
C ILE A 53 15.09 19.17 10.86
N ARG A 54 15.43 18.75 12.09
CA ARG A 54 14.87 19.35 13.32
C ARG A 54 15.30 20.80 13.57
N LYS A 55 16.40 21.25 12.97
CA LYS A 55 16.88 22.65 13.05
C LYS A 55 16.24 23.57 12.01
N MET A 56 15.55 23.01 11.02
CA MET A 56 14.86 23.80 10.00
C MET A 56 13.66 24.55 10.59
N SER A 57 13.30 25.64 9.92
CA SER A 57 12.03 26.34 10.15
C SER A 57 10.83 25.40 9.99
N TYR A 58 9.68 25.77 10.55
CA TYR A 58 8.50 24.91 10.49
C TYR A 58 7.97 24.79 9.06
N GLU A 59 8.09 25.86 8.26
CA GLU A 59 7.71 25.90 6.86
C GLU A 59 8.53 24.90 6.04
N GLN A 60 9.85 24.91 6.21
CA GLN A 60 10.75 23.95 5.54
C GLN A 60 10.45 22.51 5.96
N ARG A 61 10.18 22.27 7.24
CA ARG A 61 9.79 20.93 7.73
C ARG A 61 8.44 20.50 7.20
N ARG A 62 7.48 21.41 7.09
CA ARG A 62 6.16 21.16 6.50
C ARG A 62 6.29 20.73 5.06
N ASP A 63 7.01 21.50 4.25
CA ASP A 63 7.15 21.22 2.82
C ASP A 63 7.86 19.87 2.61
N LEU A 64 8.92 19.61 3.39
CA LEU A 64 9.60 18.32 3.38
C LEU A 64 8.69 17.16 3.80
N TYR A 65 7.87 17.34 4.84
CA TYR A 65 6.92 16.33 5.30
C TYR A 65 5.85 16.03 4.23
N VAL A 66 5.28 17.07 3.64
CA VAL A 66 4.24 16.93 2.60
C VAL A 66 4.80 16.20 1.39
N GLU A 67 6.00 16.55 0.93
CA GLU A 67 6.64 15.91 -0.22
C GLU A 67 7.06 14.47 0.08
N GLN A 68 7.88 14.26 1.13
CA GLN A 68 8.54 12.97 1.39
C GLN A 68 7.65 11.96 2.12
N ARG A 69 6.59 12.42 2.81
CA ARG A 69 5.69 11.52 3.55
C ARG A 69 4.33 11.42 2.89
N ILE A 70 3.65 12.54 2.72
CA ILE A 70 2.24 12.53 2.29
C ILE A 70 2.13 12.18 0.80
N GLU A 71 2.88 12.86 -0.07
CA GLU A 71 2.82 12.60 -1.51
C GLU A 71 3.33 11.20 -1.87
N ASP A 72 4.38 10.73 -1.19
CA ASP A 72 4.88 9.37 -1.34
C ASP A 72 3.82 8.32 -0.98
N GLN A 73 3.12 8.49 0.15
CA GLN A 73 2.01 7.62 0.54
C GLN A 73 0.88 7.67 -0.49
N ARG A 74 0.42 8.87 -0.86
CA ARG A 74 -0.62 9.06 -1.88
C ARG A 74 -0.28 8.37 -3.19
N THR A 75 0.95 8.55 -3.67
CA THR A 75 1.44 7.97 -4.91
C THR A 75 1.52 6.45 -4.82
N TRP A 76 1.97 5.90 -3.68
CA TRP A 76 1.98 4.46 -3.46
C TRP A 76 0.57 3.86 -3.54
N TYR A 77 -0.40 4.47 -2.84
CA TYR A 77 -1.80 4.04 -2.86
C TYR A 77 -2.42 4.14 -4.25
N ALA A 78 -2.20 5.24 -4.97
CA ALA A 78 -2.67 5.42 -6.34
C ALA A 78 -2.08 4.36 -7.30
N LYS A 79 -0.77 4.11 -7.23
CA LYS A 79 -0.10 3.05 -8.01
C LYS A 79 -0.66 1.68 -7.66
N LYS A 80 -0.92 1.40 -6.37
CA LYS A 80 -1.50 0.14 -5.92
C LYS A 80 -2.91 -0.08 -6.43
N SER A 81 -3.73 0.98 -6.49
CA SER A 81 -5.05 0.93 -7.10
C SER A 81 -4.97 0.54 -8.58
N LEU A 82 -4.12 1.20 -9.35
CA LEU A 82 -3.94 0.93 -10.79
C LEU A 82 -3.41 -0.48 -11.04
N PHE A 83 -2.48 -0.96 -10.21
CA PHE A 83 -1.96 -2.32 -10.28
C PHE A 83 -3.07 -3.37 -10.13
N ASN A 84 -3.91 -3.25 -9.11
CA ASN A 84 -5.04 -4.17 -8.90
C ASN A 84 -6.04 -4.10 -10.05
N LYS A 85 -6.34 -2.90 -10.56
CA LYS A 85 -7.21 -2.72 -11.73
C LYS A 85 -6.67 -3.44 -12.98
N ARG A 86 -5.36 -3.33 -13.23
CA ARG A 86 -4.71 -3.97 -14.38
C ARG A 86 -4.71 -5.49 -14.26
N ILE A 87 -4.38 -6.03 -13.08
CA ILE A 87 -4.40 -7.48 -12.85
C ILE A 87 -5.83 -8.04 -12.95
N GLY A 88 -6.81 -7.37 -12.36
CA GLY A 88 -8.22 -7.76 -12.47
C GLY A 88 -8.68 -7.84 -13.93
N LYS A 89 -8.32 -6.84 -14.75
CA LYS A 89 -8.58 -6.86 -16.20
C LYS A 89 -7.85 -8.00 -16.91
N GLY A 90 -6.58 -8.25 -16.57
CA GLY A 90 -5.80 -9.35 -17.14
C GLY A 90 -6.47 -10.71 -16.91
N TRP A 91 -6.93 -10.96 -15.68
CA TRP A 91 -7.69 -12.18 -15.37
C TRP A 91 -9.01 -12.27 -16.12
N ALA A 92 -9.77 -11.17 -16.22
CA ALA A 92 -11.02 -11.16 -16.98
C ALA A 92 -10.79 -11.52 -18.46
N VAL A 93 -9.74 -10.98 -19.08
CA VAL A 93 -9.36 -11.32 -20.46
C VAL A 93 -8.92 -12.78 -20.59
N ALA A 94 -8.11 -13.29 -19.65
CA ALA A 94 -7.69 -14.69 -19.65
C ALA A 94 -8.89 -15.66 -19.56
N ILE A 95 -9.83 -15.38 -18.66
CA ILE A 95 -11.06 -16.17 -18.50
C ILE A 95 -11.91 -16.11 -19.79
N LEU A 96 -12.04 -14.92 -20.40
CA LEU A 96 -12.78 -14.75 -21.65
C LEU A 96 -12.17 -15.58 -22.80
N ILE A 97 -10.83 -15.59 -22.94
CA ILE A 97 -10.14 -16.40 -23.94
C ILE A 97 -10.43 -17.90 -23.73
N LEU A 98 -10.38 -18.37 -22.48
CA LEU A 98 -10.69 -19.77 -22.17
C LEU A 98 -12.15 -20.12 -22.49
N TYR A 99 -13.10 -19.21 -22.25
CA TYR A 99 -14.49 -19.41 -22.67
C TYR A 99 -14.64 -19.52 -24.19
N VAL A 100 -13.99 -18.64 -24.96
CA VAL A 100 -14.01 -18.68 -26.42
C VAL A 100 -13.42 -19.99 -26.95
N LEU A 101 -12.30 -20.45 -26.38
CA LEU A 101 -11.68 -21.74 -26.73
C LEU A 101 -12.61 -22.92 -26.42
N SER A 102 -13.21 -22.93 -25.23
CA SER A 102 -14.17 -23.96 -24.82
C SER A 102 -15.36 -24.02 -25.79
N LEU A 103 -15.94 -22.87 -26.14
CA LEU A 103 -17.06 -22.78 -27.07
C LEU A 103 -16.69 -23.27 -28.47
N ALA A 104 -15.52 -22.88 -28.99
CA ALA A 104 -15.06 -23.33 -30.31
C ALA A 104 -14.87 -24.85 -30.37
N MET A 105 -14.33 -25.43 -29.29
CA MET A 105 -14.10 -26.87 -29.16
C MET A 105 -15.41 -27.65 -29.08
N THR A 106 -16.38 -27.16 -28.28
CA THR A 106 -17.74 -27.73 -28.23
C THR A 106 -18.45 -27.63 -29.59
N ALA A 107 -18.33 -26.50 -30.29
CA ALA A 107 -18.92 -26.33 -31.62
C ALA A 107 -18.30 -27.28 -32.67
N TYR A 108 -16.98 -27.52 -32.59
CA TYR A 108 -16.29 -28.48 -33.46
C TYR A 108 -16.80 -29.91 -33.24
N LEU A 109 -16.89 -30.35 -31.97
CA LEU A 109 -17.44 -31.66 -31.61
C LEU A 109 -18.89 -31.85 -32.11
N ALA A 110 -19.71 -30.80 -32.06
CA ALA A 110 -21.09 -30.86 -32.52
C ALA A 110 -21.21 -31.06 -34.04
N LYS A 111 -20.22 -30.63 -34.83
CA LYS A 111 -20.23 -30.74 -36.30
C LYS A 111 -19.81 -32.12 -36.81
N GLU A 112 -18.93 -32.83 -36.10
CA GLU A 112 -18.44 -34.15 -36.49
C GLU A 112 -18.66 -35.21 -35.40
N PRO A 113 -19.91 -35.68 -35.20
CA PRO A 113 -20.25 -36.62 -34.11
C PRO A 113 -19.54 -37.98 -34.21
N SER A 114 -19.09 -38.36 -35.41
CA SER A 114 -18.42 -39.64 -35.70
C SER A 114 -16.92 -39.63 -35.39
N GLN A 115 -16.30 -38.46 -35.25
CA GLN A 115 -14.93 -38.33 -34.75
C GLN A 115 -15.00 -38.14 -33.24
N SER A 116 -15.15 -39.24 -32.50
CA SER A 116 -15.12 -39.30 -31.04
C SER A 116 -13.71 -39.04 -30.49
N THR A 117 -13.09 -37.95 -30.90
CA THR A 117 -11.92 -37.40 -30.21
C THR A 117 -12.45 -36.83 -28.91
N SER A 118 -12.07 -37.42 -27.78
CA SER A 118 -12.39 -36.94 -26.43
C SER A 118 -11.63 -35.63 -26.15
N LEU A 119 -12.05 -34.57 -26.84
CA LEU A 119 -11.57 -33.22 -26.59
C LEU A 119 -11.90 -32.89 -25.12
N PRO A 120 -10.90 -32.54 -24.27
CA PRO A 120 -11.09 -32.37 -22.83
C PRO A 120 -11.81 -31.06 -22.46
N THR A 121 -13.03 -30.86 -22.96
CA THR A 121 -13.87 -29.67 -22.68
C THR A 121 -14.18 -29.54 -21.19
N GLU A 122 -14.44 -30.66 -20.51
CA GLU A 122 -14.70 -30.72 -19.07
C GLU A 122 -13.53 -30.18 -18.25
N LEU A 123 -12.29 -30.54 -18.61
CA LEU A 123 -11.09 -30.04 -17.96
C LEU A 123 -10.97 -28.51 -18.09
N ILE A 124 -11.24 -27.97 -19.28
CA ILE A 124 -11.20 -26.52 -19.53
C ILE A 124 -12.25 -25.80 -18.68
N THR A 125 -13.48 -26.30 -18.63
CA THR A 125 -14.54 -25.69 -17.81
C THR A 125 -14.22 -25.74 -16.30
N THR A 126 -13.56 -26.80 -15.84
CA THR A 126 -13.07 -26.91 -14.46
C THR A 126 -12.00 -25.86 -14.16
N ILE A 127 -11.03 -25.66 -15.07
CA ILE A 127 -10.00 -24.63 -14.94
C ILE A 127 -10.63 -23.23 -14.89
N ILE A 128 -11.57 -22.94 -15.79
CA ILE A 128 -12.31 -21.66 -15.79
C ILE A 128 -12.98 -21.44 -14.44
N SER A 129 -13.67 -22.44 -13.90
CA SER A 129 -14.36 -22.34 -12.61
C SER A 129 -13.40 -22.07 -11.45
N ALA A 130 -12.24 -22.73 -11.43
CA ALA A 130 -11.19 -22.48 -10.45
C ALA A 130 -10.61 -21.05 -10.56
N LEU A 131 -10.39 -20.56 -11.79
CA LEU A 131 -9.90 -19.20 -12.03
C LEU A 131 -10.93 -18.13 -11.60
N ILE A 132 -12.21 -18.36 -11.85
CA ILE A 132 -13.28 -17.48 -11.36
C ILE A 132 -13.26 -17.45 -9.83
N GLY A 133 -13.20 -18.61 -9.18
CA GLY A 133 -13.07 -18.70 -7.72
C GLY A 133 -11.85 -17.93 -7.19
N TRP A 134 -10.70 -18.06 -7.85
CA TRP A 134 -9.49 -17.31 -7.51
C TRP A 134 -9.69 -15.79 -7.61
N VAL A 135 -10.30 -15.30 -8.69
CA VAL A 135 -10.59 -13.87 -8.86
C VAL A 135 -11.57 -13.36 -7.79
N GLN A 136 -12.59 -14.15 -7.46
CA GLN A 136 -13.57 -13.82 -6.42
C GLN A 136 -12.93 -13.73 -5.03
N ILE A 137 -11.95 -14.61 -4.72
CA ILE A 137 -11.19 -14.54 -3.47
C ILE A 137 -10.25 -13.33 -3.47
N LYS A 138 -9.59 -13.04 -4.60
CA LYS A 138 -8.61 -11.94 -4.68
C LYS A 138 -9.23 -10.55 -4.74
N LYS A 139 -10.49 -10.41 -5.13
CA LYS A 139 -11.27 -9.16 -5.05
C LYS A 139 -10.56 -7.94 -5.64
N TYR A 140 -9.86 -8.10 -6.75
CA TYR A 140 -8.99 -7.05 -7.33
C TYR A 140 -9.72 -5.72 -7.57
N ASN A 141 -11.01 -5.76 -7.94
CA ASN A 141 -11.82 -4.56 -8.14
C ASN A 141 -12.11 -3.83 -6.81
N GLU A 142 -12.48 -4.57 -5.75
CA GLU A 142 -12.71 -4.00 -4.41
C GLU A 142 -11.42 -3.38 -3.84
N LEU A 143 -10.27 -4.07 -4.00
CA LEU A 143 -8.98 -3.54 -3.58
C LEU A 143 -8.60 -2.29 -4.38
N SER A 144 -8.81 -2.29 -5.69
CA SER A 144 -8.53 -1.12 -6.53
C SER A 144 -9.34 0.10 -6.07
N ALA A 145 -10.64 -0.08 -5.82
CA ALA A 145 -11.52 0.98 -5.33
C ALA A 145 -11.09 1.49 -3.94
N SER A 146 -10.82 0.57 -3.01
CA SER A 146 -10.36 0.91 -1.66
C SER A 146 -9.06 1.72 -1.69
N TYR A 147 -8.06 1.29 -2.46
CA TYR A 147 -6.80 2.02 -2.57
C TYR A 147 -6.96 3.39 -3.26
N ALA A 148 -7.88 3.53 -4.22
CA ALA A 148 -8.17 4.81 -4.86
C ALA A 148 -8.82 5.79 -3.87
N LEU A 149 -9.75 5.30 -3.04
CA LEU A 149 -10.37 6.08 -1.98
C LEU A 149 -9.33 6.58 -0.98
N THR A 150 -8.48 5.70 -0.45
CA THR A 150 -7.41 6.09 0.48
C THR A 150 -6.47 7.12 -0.17
N ALA A 151 -6.08 6.95 -1.43
CA ALA A 151 -5.25 7.95 -2.12
C ALA A 151 -5.94 9.32 -2.23
N HIS A 152 -7.26 9.35 -2.39
CA HIS A 152 -8.04 10.58 -2.41
C HIS A 152 -8.12 11.23 -1.03
N GLU A 153 -8.38 10.45 0.02
CA GLU A 153 -8.38 10.92 1.42
C GLU A 153 -7.03 11.50 1.84
N ILE A 154 -5.91 10.85 1.47
CA ILE A 154 -4.56 11.39 1.68
C ILE A 154 -4.38 12.70 0.91
N GLY A 155 -4.96 12.81 -0.28
CA GLY A 155 -5.01 14.06 -1.04
C GLY A 155 -5.71 15.19 -0.27
N LEU A 156 -6.81 14.90 0.44
CA LEU A 156 -7.49 15.88 1.28
C LEU A 156 -6.63 16.30 2.49
N ILE A 157 -5.91 15.36 3.11
CA ILE A 157 -4.94 15.69 4.17
C ILE A 157 -3.84 16.60 3.61
N LYS A 158 -3.35 16.34 2.40
CA LYS A 158 -2.37 17.22 1.75
C LYS A 158 -2.89 18.65 1.61
N GLU A 159 -4.14 18.85 1.20
CA GLU A 159 -4.74 20.18 1.08
C GLU A 159 -4.77 20.95 2.41
N GLN A 160 -4.90 20.26 3.54
CA GLN A 160 -4.86 20.90 4.86
C GLN A 160 -3.51 21.56 5.15
N SER A 161 -2.42 21.09 4.52
CA SER A 161 -1.08 21.64 4.75
C SER A 161 -0.94 23.11 4.31
N TYR A 162 -1.76 23.58 3.36
CA TYR A 162 -1.73 24.96 2.88
C TYR A 162 -2.25 25.98 3.92
N TYR A 163 -3.02 25.54 4.91
CA TYR A 163 -3.61 26.41 5.92
C TYR A 163 -2.78 26.49 7.21
N ILE A 164 -1.66 25.76 7.27
CA ILE A 164 -0.75 25.75 8.43
C ILE A 164 -0.02 27.08 8.53
N SER A 165 -0.22 27.79 9.64
CA SER A 165 0.31 29.13 9.86
C SER A 165 1.25 29.26 11.06
N SER A 166 1.49 28.17 11.80
CA SER A 166 2.38 28.15 12.97
C SER A 166 3.03 26.80 13.19
N GLU A 167 4.10 26.77 14.01
CA GLU A 167 4.72 25.51 14.48
C GLU A 167 3.70 24.60 15.15
N LYS A 168 2.83 25.15 15.99
CA LYS A 168 1.83 24.35 16.71
C LYS A 168 0.87 23.67 15.74
N ASP A 169 0.32 24.43 14.79
CA ASP A 169 -0.58 23.89 13.78
C ASP A 169 0.11 22.80 12.95
N PHE A 170 1.41 22.96 12.67
CA PHE A 170 2.19 21.95 11.96
C PHE A 170 2.33 20.65 12.75
N LEU A 171 2.58 20.73 14.06
CA LEU A 171 2.69 19.54 14.90
C LEU A 171 1.34 18.83 15.08
N ASP A 172 0.25 19.59 15.25
CA ASP A 172 -1.10 19.05 15.30
C ASP A 172 -1.47 18.37 13.95
N PHE A 173 -1.14 19.00 12.82
CA PHE A 173 -1.30 18.41 11.50
C PHE A 173 -0.56 17.08 11.33
N ILE A 174 0.71 17.00 11.76
CA ILE A 174 1.49 15.75 11.71
C ILE A 174 0.81 14.67 12.55
N ARG A 175 0.39 15.01 13.78
CA ARG A 175 -0.28 14.06 14.67
C ARG A 175 -1.53 13.49 14.00
N ASP A 176 -2.37 14.34 13.45
CA ASP A 176 -3.64 13.94 12.84
C ASP A 176 -3.40 13.11 11.56
N ALA A 177 -2.43 13.50 10.72
CA ALA A 177 -2.03 12.74 9.53
C ALA A 177 -1.48 11.36 9.87
N GLU A 178 -0.52 11.25 10.80
CA GLU A 178 0.04 9.94 11.19
C GLU A 178 -0.97 9.07 11.94
N THR A 179 -1.90 9.66 12.70
CA THR A 179 -3.00 8.92 13.34
C THR A 179 -3.91 8.30 12.28
N ALA A 180 -4.26 9.07 11.24
CA ALA A 180 -5.03 8.56 10.11
C ALA A 180 -4.29 7.43 9.38
N PHE A 181 -2.99 7.59 9.11
CA PHE A 181 -2.18 6.54 8.45
C PHE A 181 -2.04 5.27 9.29
N SER A 182 -1.90 5.41 10.61
CA SER A 182 -1.84 4.29 11.53
C SER A 182 -3.15 3.49 11.51
N ARG A 183 -4.29 4.18 11.58
CA ARG A 183 -5.62 3.56 11.50
C ARG A 183 -5.82 2.79 10.19
N GLU A 184 -5.47 3.41 9.06
CA GLU A 184 -5.50 2.75 7.75
C GLU A 184 -4.64 1.49 7.76
N HIS A 185 -3.40 1.57 8.23
CA HIS A 185 -2.50 0.42 8.26
C HIS A 185 -3.06 -0.74 9.08
N THR A 186 -3.61 -0.46 10.27
CA THR A 186 -4.26 -1.48 11.11
C THR A 186 -5.48 -2.10 10.41
N GLN A 187 -6.30 -1.28 9.73
CA GLN A 187 -7.43 -1.79 8.95
C GLN A 187 -6.97 -2.72 7.81
N TRP A 188 -5.87 -2.39 7.14
CA TRP A 188 -5.28 -3.26 6.11
C TRP A 188 -4.68 -4.55 6.66
N GLN A 189 -4.08 -4.51 7.86
CA GLN A 189 -3.62 -5.71 8.55
C GLN A 189 -4.79 -6.62 8.95
N ALA A 190 -5.86 -6.05 9.50
CA ALA A 190 -7.06 -6.81 9.87
C ALA A 190 -7.69 -7.51 8.65
N ARG A 191 -7.78 -6.81 7.50
CA ARG A 191 -8.27 -7.38 6.23
C ARG A 191 -7.41 -8.53 5.66
N ARG A 192 -6.18 -8.71 6.14
CA ARG A 192 -5.31 -9.82 5.70
C ARG A 192 -5.46 -11.08 6.54
N ILE A 193 -6.02 -10.97 7.74
CA ILE A 193 -6.15 -12.06 8.71
C ILE A 193 -7.52 -12.76 8.58
N VAL A 194 -8.50 -12.07 7.97
CA VAL A 194 -9.80 -12.60 7.57
C VAL A 194 -9.72 -13.11 6.13
#